data_AF-A0A8T0EGS3-F1
#
_entry.id   AF-A0A8T0EGS3-F1
#
_cell.length_a   1.000
_cell.length_b   1.000
_cell.length_c   1.000
_cell.angle_alpha   90.00
_cell.angle_beta   90.00
_cell.angle_gamma   90.00
#
_symmetry.space_group_name_H-M   'P 1'
#
loop_
_entity.id
_entity.type
_entity.pdbx_description
1 polymer ?
#
loop_
_entity_poly.entity_id
_entity_poly.type
_entity_poly.pdbx_seq_one_letter_code
_entity_poly.pdbx_strand_id
1 'polypeptide(L)'
;MRDAKITELTGFPGSHHDLFMEQIGLCGIWGYKDFNKPEWLDKILEWQEPSGCYASAKKYECFDVPAAMSHTRVKREEKILSDGCLSHETGVALLALVANVRFEAEKEHEMNEKKMLFMK
;
A
#
# COMPACT_ATOMS: atom_id res chain seq x y z
N MET A 1 3.81 -7.14 8.51
CA MET A 1 4.10 -5.78 9.04
C MET A 1 5.56 -5.39 8.99
N ARG A 2 6.53 -6.33 8.94
CA ARG A 2 7.97 -5.98 9.01
C ARG A 2 8.34 -4.92 7.96
N ASP A 3 8.09 -5.17 6.68
CA ASP A 3 8.61 -4.27 5.64
C ASP A 3 7.80 -2.98 5.51
N ALA A 4 6.49 -3.00 5.77
CA ALA A 4 5.70 -1.77 5.85
C ALA A 4 6.20 -0.82 6.95
N LYS A 5 6.54 -1.36 8.13
CA LYS A 5 7.15 -0.58 9.22
C LYS A 5 8.56 -0.12 8.89
N ILE A 6 9.38 -0.95 8.24
CA ILE A 6 10.73 -0.52 7.83
C ILE A 6 10.64 0.61 6.79
N THR A 7 9.70 0.52 5.85
CA THR A 7 9.44 1.58 4.86
C THR A 7 9.04 2.89 5.55
N GLU A 8 8.17 2.84 6.56
CA GLU A 8 7.82 4.00 7.41
C GLU A 8 9.06 4.57 8.12
N LEU A 9 9.87 3.71 8.76
CA LEU A 9 11.08 4.11 9.50
C LEU A 9 12.19 4.68 8.60
N THR A 10 12.18 4.33 7.32
CA THR A 10 13.19 4.76 6.33
C THR A 10 12.71 5.93 5.47
N GLY A 11 11.54 6.50 5.79
CA GLY A 11 11.02 7.71 5.13
C GLY A 11 10.37 7.45 3.77
N PHE A 12 9.80 6.27 3.57
CA PHE A 12 9.09 5.88 2.35
C PHE A 12 9.91 6.03 1.06
N PRO A 13 11.03 5.30 0.93
CA PRO A 13 11.80 5.33 -0.30
C PRO A 13 10.97 4.81 -1.49
N GLY A 14 11.06 5.51 -2.64
CA GLY A 14 10.33 5.14 -3.87
C GLY A 14 10.58 3.71 -4.35
N SER A 15 11.72 3.11 -4.01
CA SER A 15 12.05 1.70 -4.27
C SER A 15 11.16 0.70 -3.53
N HIS A 16 10.39 1.16 -2.54
CA HIS A 16 9.57 0.33 -1.65
C HIS A 16 8.08 0.61 -1.75
N HIS A 17 7.64 1.62 -2.52
CA HIS A 17 6.22 1.96 -2.68
C HIS A 17 5.37 0.75 -3.09
N ASP A 18 5.84 0.00 -4.08
CA ASP A 18 5.21 -1.22 -4.62
C ASP A 18 4.93 -2.25 -3.50
N LEU A 19 5.98 -2.67 -2.78
CA LEU A 19 5.86 -3.66 -1.70
C LEU A 19 5.06 -3.12 -0.50
N PHE A 20 5.16 -1.83 -0.22
CA PHE A 20 4.42 -1.17 0.85
C PHE A 20 2.92 -1.21 0.59
N MET A 21 2.49 -0.80 -0.61
CA MET A 21 1.09 -0.85 -1.03
C MET A 21 0.59 -2.29 -1.13
N GLU A 22 1.39 -3.22 -1.66
CA GLU A 22 1.03 -4.64 -1.72
C GLU A 22 0.75 -5.22 -0.32
N GLN A 23 1.60 -4.93 0.67
CA GLN A 23 1.36 -5.40 2.05
C GLN A 23 0.13 -4.78 2.68
N ILE A 24 -0.10 -3.48 2.50
CA ILE A 24 -1.29 -2.80 3.02
C ILE A 24 -2.56 -3.38 2.40
N GLY A 25 -2.58 -3.53 1.07
CA GLY A 25 -3.72 -4.09 0.36
C GLY A 25 -4.02 -5.53 0.77
N LEU A 26 -3.03 -6.42 0.70
CA LEU A 26 -3.22 -7.84 0.98
C LEU A 26 -3.58 -8.09 2.45
N CYS A 27 -2.81 -7.52 3.39
CA CYS A 27 -3.07 -7.74 4.81
C CYS A 27 -4.33 -6.98 5.29
N GLY A 28 -4.58 -5.78 4.77
CA GLY A 28 -5.78 -5.01 5.09
C GLY A 28 -7.06 -5.73 4.65
N ILE A 29 -7.10 -6.28 3.44
CA ILE A 29 -8.25 -7.09 2.97
C ILE A 29 -8.44 -8.37 3.79
N TRP A 30 -7.36 -8.94 4.34
CA TRP A 30 -7.42 -10.08 5.26
C TRP A 30 -7.91 -9.71 6.67
N GLY A 31 -8.15 -8.42 6.94
CA GLY A 31 -8.70 -7.93 8.21
C GLY A 31 -7.64 -7.54 9.25
N TYR A 32 -6.37 -7.45 8.88
CA TYR A 32 -5.33 -6.93 9.78
C TYR A 32 -5.42 -5.41 9.85
N LYS A 33 -6.13 -4.91 10.87
CA LYS A 33 -6.42 -3.47 11.09
C LYS A 33 -5.16 -2.60 11.26
N ASP A 34 -4.03 -3.19 11.66
CA ASP A 34 -2.74 -2.47 11.82
C ASP A 34 -2.20 -1.86 10.52
N PHE A 35 -2.73 -2.26 9.35
CA PHE A 35 -2.35 -1.74 8.05
C PHE A 35 -3.24 -0.56 7.58
N ASN A 36 -4.31 -0.24 8.30
CA ASN A 36 -5.22 0.87 7.99
C ASN A 36 -4.86 2.12 8.79
N LYS A 37 -3.61 2.55 8.70
CA LYS A 37 -3.13 3.79 9.34
C LYS A 37 -3.44 5.00 8.44
N PRO A 38 -4.08 6.07 8.95
CA PRO A 38 -4.36 7.27 8.15
C PRO A 38 -3.09 7.88 7.53
N GLU A 39 -1.98 7.88 8.27
CA GLU A 39 -0.71 8.46 7.80
C GLU A 39 -0.11 7.66 6.63
N TRP A 40 -0.38 6.35 6.57
CA TRP A 40 0.03 5.49 5.46
C TRP A 40 -0.86 5.70 4.24
N LEU A 41 -2.16 5.91 4.45
CA LEU A 41 -3.09 6.26 3.37
C LEU A 41 -2.72 7.59 2.72
N ASP A 42 -2.40 8.60 3.53
CA ASP A 42 -1.97 9.92 3.02
C ASP A 42 -0.74 9.79 2.13
N LYS A 43 0.24 8.97 2.54
CA LYS A 43 1.44 8.71 1.74
C LYS A 43 1.13 8.03 0.41
N ILE A 44 0.24 7.04 0.40
CA ILE A 44 -0.21 6.38 -0.83
C ILE A 44 -0.85 7.41 -1.77
N LEU A 45 -1.73 8.27 -1.26
CA LEU A 45 -2.39 9.31 -2.05
C LEU A 45 -1.40 10.37 -2.58
N GLU A 46 -0.36 10.71 -1.81
CA GLU A 46 0.71 11.62 -2.25
C GLU A 46 1.53 11.08 -3.44
N TRP A 47 1.63 9.76 -3.59
CA TRP A 47 2.39 9.14 -4.71
C TRP A 47 1.58 9.01 -5.99
N GLN A 48 0.30 9.39 -5.95
CA GLN A 48 -0.57 9.32 -7.10
C GLN A 48 -0.19 10.40 -8.12
N GLU A 49 -0.02 9.99 -9.38
CA GLU A 49 0.14 10.92 -10.49
C GLU A 49 -1.16 11.72 -10.73
N PRO A 50 -1.12 12.89 -11.38
CA PRO A 50 -2.33 13.67 -11.67
C PRO A 50 -3.42 12.91 -12.44
N SER A 51 -3.05 11.87 -13.20
CA SER A 51 -3.97 10.97 -13.90
C SER A 51 -4.67 9.96 -12.98
N GLY A 52 -4.24 9.84 -11.73
CA GLY A 52 -4.73 8.87 -10.76
C GLY A 52 -3.92 7.56 -10.69
N CYS A 53 -2.91 7.39 -11.55
CA CYS A 53 -2.10 6.18 -11.61
C CYS A 53 -0.84 6.27 -10.73
N TYR A 54 0.01 5.24 -10.77
CA TYR A 54 1.26 5.17 -10.02
C TYR A 54 2.42 4.84 -10.96
N ALA A 55 3.57 5.50 -10.76
CA ALA A 55 4.70 5.47 -11.69
C ALA A 55 6.09 5.56 -11.04
N SER A 56 6.28 5.11 -9.78
CA SER A 56 7.53 5.34 -9.04
C SER A 56 8.77 4.80 -9.76
N ALA A 57 8.61 3.68 -10.50
CA ALA A 57 9.61 3.09 -11.40
C ALA A 57 11.02 2.92 -10.81
N LYS A 58 11.13 2.70 -9.49
CA LYS A 58 12.40 2.46 -8.81
C LYS A 58 12.67 0.98 -8.65
N LYS A 59 13.94 0.58 -8.78
CA LYS A 59 14.37 -0.78 -8.46
C LYS A 59 14.25 -1.01 -6.97
N TYR A 60 13.69 -2.15 -6.57
CA TYR A 60 13.63 -2.54 -5.16
C TYR A 60 15.05 -2.72 -4.59
N GLU A 61 15.27 -2.18 -3.40
CA GLU A 61 16.54 -2.27 -2.68
C GLU A 61 16.32 -3.02 -1.37
N CYS A 62 16.85 -4.24 -1.23
CA CYS A 62 16.65 -4.99 0.01
C CYS A 62 17.31 -4.29 1.21
N PHE A 63 16.55 -4.07 2.29
CA PHE A 63 17.10 -3.52 3.54
C PHE A 63 18.09 -4.45 4.26
N ASP A 64 17.95 -5.77 4.11
CA ASP A 64 18.61 -6.77 4.98
C ASP A 64 19.91 -7.37 4.40
N VAL A 65 20.41 -6.88 3.27
CA VAL A 65 21.53 -7.53 2.57
C VAL A 65 22.71 -6.56 2.42
N PRO A 66 23.94 -6.94 2.83
CA PRO A 66 25.13 -6.16 2.52
C PRO A 66 25.18 -5.88 1.02
N ALA A 67 25.53 -4.67 0.60
CA ALA A 67 25.55 -4.27 -0.82
C ALA A 67 26.28 -5.27 -1.73
N ALA A 68 27.28 -5.99 -1.18
CA ALA A 68 28.05 -7.03 -1.85
C ALA A 68 27.29 -8.34 -2.16
N MET A 69 26.13 -8.57 -1.55
CA MET A 69 25.28 -9.77 -1.74
C MET A 69 23.86 -9.41 -2.14
N SER A 70 23.64 -8.20 -2.67
CA SER A 70 22.34 -7.78 -3.20
C SER A 70 21.86 -8.79 -4.23
N HIS A 71 20.99 -9.71 -3.82
CA HIS A 71 20.17 -10.45 -4.74
C HIS A 71 19.26 -9.42 -5.38
N THR A 72 19.66 -8.91 -6.55
CA THR A 72 18.77 -8.14 -7.41
C THR A 72 17.69 -9.11 -7.85
N ARG A 73 16.65 -9.26 -7.01
CA ARG A 73 15.43 -9.94 -7.40
C ARG A 73 14.91 -9.13 -8.58
N VAL A 74 15.06 -9.70 -9.78
CA VAL A 74 14.48 -9.10 -10.98
C VAL A 74 12.97 -9.09 -10.74
N LYS A 75 12.38 -7.89 -10.66
CA LYS A 75 10.91 -7.75 -10.60
C LYS A 75 10.35 -8.52 -11.80
N ARG A 76 9.30 -9.32 -11.61
CA ARG A 76 8.54 -9.85 -12.75
C ARG A 76 8.15 -8.66 -13.61
N GLU A 77 8.34 -8.76 -14.93
CA GLU A 77 8.29 -7.61 -15.84
C GLU A 77 7.10 -6.70 -15.54
N GLU A 78 7.41 -5.45 -15.19
CA GLU A 78 6.42 -4.40 -15.02
C GLU A 78 5.93 -3.95 -16.39
N LYS A 79 4.63 -3.69 -16.54
CA LYS A 79 4.08 -3.18 -17.79
C LYS A 79 3.92 -1.66 -17.69
N ILE A 80 4.72 -0.94 -18.48
CA ILE A 80 4.57 0.50 -18.68
C ILE A 80 3.38 0.73 -19.62
N LEU A 81 2.43 1.55 -19.18
CA LEU A 81 1.25 1.96 -19.94
C LEU A 81 1.58 3.16 -20.85
N SER A 82 0.65 3.51 -21.75
CA SER A 82 0.86 4.57 -22.75
C SER A 82 1.05 5.97 -22.15
N ASP A 83 0.61 6.17 -20.91
CA ASP A 83 0.72 7.39 -20.11
C ASP A 83 1.94 7.38 -19.16
N GLY A 84 2.80 6.36 -19.27
CA GLY A 84 4.00 6.20 -18.42
C GLY A 84 3.73 5.53 -17.08
N CYS A 85 2.47 5.26 -16.75
CA CYS A 85 2.07 4.59 -15.53
C CYS A 85 2.50 3.12 -15.52
N LEU A 86 2.66 2.56 -14.32
CA LEU A 86 3.01 1.17 -14.13
C LEU A 86 1.77 0.36 -13.78
N SER A 87 1.49 -0.65 -14.60
CA SER A 87 0.25 -1.44 -14.51
C SER A 87 0.14 -2.19 -13.18
N HIS A 88 1.21 -2.84 -12.72
CA HIS A 88 1.20 -3.57 -11.46
C HIS A 88 1.16 -2.60 -10.30
N GLU A 89 2.01 -1.57 -10.28
CA GLU A 89 2.06 -0.60 -9.18
C GLU A 89 0.70 0.09 -8.99
N THR A 90 0.05 0.47 -10.08
CA THR A 90 -1.32 1.03 -10.05
C THR A 90 -2.34 0.02 -9.52
N GLY A 91 -2.21 -1.26 -9.88
CA GLY A 91 -3.07 -2.32 -9.39
C GLY A 91 -2.93 -2.57 -7.88
N VAL A 92 -1.71 -2.60 -7.35
CA VAL A 92 -1.48 -2.78 -5.91
C VAL A 92 -1.84 -1.53 -5.10
N ALA A 93 -1.67 -0.34 -5.68
CA ALA A 93 -2.15 0.89 -5.07
C ALA A 93 -3.68 0.89 -4.95
N LEU A 94 -4.39 0.51 -6.02
CA LEU A 94 -5.84 0.34 -5.99
C LEU A 94 -6.27 -0.67 -4.92
N LEU A 95 -5.55 -1.78 -4.79
CA LEU A 95 -5.81 -2.79 -3.75
C LEU A 95 -5.68 -2.19 -2.34
N ALA A 96 -4.63 -1.41 -2.09
CA ALA A 96 -4.39 -0.74 -0.81
C ALA A 96 -5.50 0.30 -0.49
N LEU A 97 -5.93 1.08 -1.48
CA LEU A 97 -7.01 2.05 -1.33
C LEU A 97 -8.35 1.34 -1.02
N VAL A 98 -8.67 0.27 -1.76
CA VAL A 98 -9.88 -0.53 -1.52
C VAL A 98 -9.86 -1.15 -0.11
N ALA A 99 -8.71 -1.62 0.36
CA ALA A 99 -8.57 -2.14 1.72
C ALA A 99 -8.92 -1.08 2.79
N ASN A 100 -8.50 0.18 2.57
CA ASN A 100 -8.82 1.29 3.47
C ASN A 100 -10.29 1.69 3.40
N VAL A 101 -10.88 1.78 2.21
CA VAL A 101 -12.31 2.07 2.05
C VAL A 101 -13.16 1.00 2.73
N ARG A 102 -12.79 -0.29 2.56
CA ARG A 102 -13.48 -1.39 3.21
C ARG A 102 -13.40 -1.29 4.73
N PHE A 103 -12.22 -1.02 5.28
CA PHE A 103 -12.02 -0.87 6.72
C PHE A 103 -12.91 0.23 7.31
N GLU A 104 -12.98 1.40 6.66
CA GLU A 104 -13.84 2.49 7.12
C GLU A 104 -15.33 2.16 7.00
N ALA A 105 -15.74 1.46 5.92
CA ALA A 105 -17.11 1.00 5.76
C ALA A 105 -17.53 0.00 6.85
N GLU A 106 -16.66 -0.96 7.17
CA GLU A 106 -16.90 -1.94 8.24
C GLU A 106 -16.99 -1.26 9.61
N LYS A 107 -16.10 -0.30 9.89
CA LYS A 107 -16.12 0.50 11.12
C LYS A 107 -17.40 1.31 11.27
N GLU A 108 -17.86 1.99 10.22
CA GLU A 108 -19.11 2.74 10.24
C GLU A 108 -20.31 1.81 10.46
N HIS A 109 -20.34 0.65 9.80
CA HIS A 109 -21.37 -0.36 10.00
C HIS A 109 -21.43 -0.84 11.47
N GLU A 110 -20.29 -1.19 12.07
CA GLU A 110 -20.20 -1.58 13.48
C GLU A 110 -20.69 -0.48 14.44
N MET A 111 -20.39 0.79 14.15
CA MET A 111 -20.85 1.91 14.97
C MET A 111 -22.37 2.07 14.90
N ASN A 112 -22.96 1.91 13.71
CA ASN A 112 -24.41 2.06 13.51
C ASN A 112 -25.21 0.91 14.14
N GLU A 113 -24.71 -0.33 14.05
CA GLU A 113 -25.27 -1.47 14.77
C GLU A 113 -25.30 -1.24 16.29
N LYS A 114 -24.20 -0.74 16.85
CA LYS A 114 -24.13 -0.42 18.29
C LYS A 114 -25.13 0.67 18.67
N LYS A 115 -25.24 1.76 17.89
CA LYS A 115 -26.24 2.82 18.13
C LYS A 115 -27.67 2.27 18.15
N MET A 116 -28.02 1.40 17.20
CA MET A 116 -29.34 0.74 17.17
C MET A 116 -29.58 -0.14 18.40
N LEU A 117 -28.55 -0.79 18.93
CA LEU A 117 -28.65 -1.59 20.15
C LEU A 117 -28.92 -0.73 21.39
N PHE A 118 -28.32 0.47 21.48
CA PHE A 118 -28.52 1.40 22.61
C PHE A 118 -29.82 2.22 22.53
N MET A 119 -30.52 2.20 21.40
CA MET A 119 -31.83 2.86 21.22
C MET A 119 -33.03 1.93 21.47
N LYS A 120 -32.78 0.65 21.78
CA LYS A 120 -33.79 -0.34 22.21
C LYS A 120 -33.78 -0.47 23.72
#